data_AF-A0A844ZH36-F1
#
_entry.id   AF-A0A844ZH36-F1
#
_cell.length_a   1.000
_cell.length_b   1.000
_cell.length_c   1.000
_cell.angle_alpha   90.00
_cell.angle_beta   90.00
_cell.angle_gamma   90.00
#
_symmetry.space_group_name_H-M   'P 1'
#
loop_
_entity.id
_entity.type
_entity.pdbx_description
1 polymer ?
#
loop_
_entity_poly.entity_id
_entity_poly.type
_entity_poly.pdbx_seq_one_letter_code
_entity_poly.pdbx_strand_id
1 'polypeptide(L)'
;MRVILVGLAAIAAASPASADIVPSAGGGFASSNQAVVSADLATTWSMLVEPQNWWTHSWSGNSANLSLDPRAGGCFCEVIPAQDDRAPGSAEHMRVVMVMPGSTLRMVGALGPLQAEGLSGTLTVTLADTGEGTLITWDYVVGGQSRQSLEALAPVVDRVQAEFLGGLVAALGGPAPAP
;
A
#
# COMPACT_ATOMS: atom_id res chain seq x y z
N MET A 1 -34.78 -19.96 66.63
CA MET A 1 -34.24 -20.82 65.55
C MET A 1 -34.97 -20.48 64.27
N ARG A 2 -34.22 -20.18 63.19
CA ARG A 2 -34.60 -20.29 61.76
C ARG A 2 -35.59 -19.25 61.20
N VAL A 3 -35.45 -18.68 59.98
CA VAL A 3 -34.50 -18.79 58.86
C VAL A 3 -34.53 -17.45 58.13
N ILE A 4 -33.36 -16.93 57.72
CA ILE A 4 -33.22 -15.82 56.76
C ILE A 4 -33.43 -16.41 55.35
N LEU A 5 -34.43 -15.93 54.61
CA LEU A 5 -34.57 -16.21 53.18
C LEU A 5 -33.56 -15.36 52.41
N VAL A 6 -32.50 -15.99 51.91
CA VAL A 6 -31.54 -15.39 50.97
C VAL A 6 -32.05 -15.63 49.56
N GLY A 7 -32.29 -14.54 48.82
CA GLY A 7 -32.75 -14.55 47.44
C GLY A 7 -31.70 -15.12 46.48
N LEU A 8 -32.17 -15.94 45.55
CA LEU A 8 -31.42 -16.62 44.52
C LEU A 8 -30.94 -15.62 43.45
N ALA A 9 -29.63 -15.52 43.22
CA ALA A 9 -29.07 -14.86 42.04
C ALA A 9 -28.36 -15.92 41.18
N ALA A 10 -29.03 -16.33 40.10
CA ALA A 10 -28.43 -17.16 39.07
C ALA A 10 -27.60 -16.27 38.13
N ILE A 11 -26.26 -16.35 38.25
CA ILE A 11 -25.33 -15.72 37.31
C ILE A 11 -24.84 -16.82 36.37
N ALA A 12 -25.18 -16.67 35.09
CA ALA A 12 -24.84 -17.59 34.02
C ALA A 12 -23.31 -17.73 33.90
N ALA A 13 -22.82 -18.97 33.95
CA ALA A 13 -21.43 -19.28 33.65
C ALA A 13 -21.22 -19.16 32.14
N ALA A 14 -20.69 -18.01 31.68
CA ALA A 14 -20.14 -17.90 30.34
C ALA A 14 -18.80 -18.64 30.31
N SER A 15 -18.72 -19.75 29.59
CA SER A 15 -17.43 -20.39 29.30
C SER A 15 -16.60 -19.43 28.44
N PRO A 16 -15.33 -19.16 28.75
CA PRO A 16 -14.47 -18.42 27.84
C PRO A 16 -14.34 -19.21 26.53
N ALA A 17 -14.59 -18.56 25.40
CA ALA A 17 -14.24 -19.11 24.10
C ALA A 17 -12.71 -19.10 24.00
N SER A 18 -12.08 -20.27 24.11
CA SER A 18 -10.66 -20.41 23.78
C SER A 18 -10.51 -20.35 22.26
N ALA A 19 -9.86 -19.30 21.77
CA ALA A 19 -9.34 -19.25 20.41
C ALA A 19 -7.96 -19.91 20.41
N ASP A 20 -7.75 -20.89 19.54
CA ASP A 20 -6.41 -21.40 19.27
C ASP A 20 -5.69 -20.40 18.35
N ILE A 21 -4.72 -19.66 18.90
CA ILE A 21 -3.78 -18.86 18.11
C ILE A 21 -2.64 -19.77 17.67
N VAL A 22 -2.64 -20.15 16.39
CA VAL A 22 -1.53 -20.85 15.75
C VAL A 22 -0.44 -19.84 15.35
N PRO A 23 0.87 -20.11 15.56
CA PRO A 23 1.90 -19.07 15.55
C PRO A 23 2.22 -18.51 14.15
N SER A 24 2.58 -17.22 14.05
CA SER A 24 3.20 -16.66 12.84
C SER A 24 4.72 -16.80 12.92
N ALA A 25 5.32 -17.55 12.00
CA ALA A 25 6.76 -17.51 11.74
C ALA A 25 6.97 -17.18 10.26
N GLY A 26 6.99 -15.88 9.95
CA GLY A 26 7.14 -15.35 8.58
C GLY A 26 5.84 -14.86 7.95
N GLY A 27 5.10 -13.96 8.61
CA GLY A 27 3.82 -13.43 8.13
C GLY A 27 3.92 -12.24 7.17
N GLY A 28 5.00 -12.13 6.39
CA GLY A 28 5.27 -10.96 5.56
C GLY A 28 6.58 -11.00 4.78
N PHE A 29 6.81 -9.99 3.94
CA PHE A 29 8.06 -9.74 3.21
C PHE A 29 8.30 -8.23 3.09
N ALA A 30 9.52 -7.86 2.74
CA ALA A 30 9.88 -6.48 2.46
C ALA A 30 10.76 -6.39 1.21
N SER A 31 10.59 -5.34 0.43
CA SER A 31 11.48 -4.97 -0.66
C SER A 31 11.95 -3.52 -0.50
N SER A 32 13.13 -3.24 -1.04
CA SER A 32 13.73 -1.92 -1.07
C SER A 32 14.39 -1.71 -2.42
N ASN A 33 13.96 -0.69 -3.14
CA ASN A 33 14.50 -0.28 -4.43
C ASN A 33 14.99 1.18 -4.33
N GLN A 34 16.01 1.53 -5.11
CA GLN A 34 16.56 2.89 -5.12
C GLN A 34 16.89 3.32 -6.54
N ALA A 35 16.73 4.62 -6.81
CA ALA A 35 17.15 5.24 -8.05
C ALA A 35 17.60 6.68 -7.79
N VAL A 36 18.52 7.17 -8.63
CA VAL A 36 18.92 8.58 -8.63
C VAL A 36 18.45 9.20 -9.95
N VAL A 37 17.83 10.37 -9.87
CA VAL A 37 17.39 11.17 -11.02
C VAL A 37 18.08 12.53 -10.99
N SER A 38 18.31 13.14 -12.15
CA SER A 38 18.88 14.50 -12.25
C SER A 38 17.86 15.59 -11.88
N ALA A 39 16.58 15.26 -11.79
CA ALA A 39 15.55 16.20 -11.34
C ALA A 39 15.76 16.60 -9.87
N ASP A 40 15.50 17.87 -9.57
CA ASP A 40 15.58 18.37 -8.19
C ASP A 40 14.43 17.83 -7.31
N LEU A 41 14.52 18.07 -6.00
CA LEU A 41 13.54 17.55 -5.03
C LEU A 41 12.12 18.04 -5.30
N ALA A 42 11.97 19.30 -5.72
CA ALA A 42 10.66 19.90 -5.95
C ALA A 42 9.96 19.28 -7.17
N THR A 43 10.71 19.10 -8.25
CA THR A 43 10.25 18.44 -9.48
C THR A 43 9.93 16.98 -9.23
N THR A 44 10.83 16.27 -8.52
CA THR A 44 10.64 14.85 -8.17
C THR A 44 9.41 14.66 -7.29
N TRP A 45 9.22 15.50 -6.28
CA TRP A 45 8.03 15.47 -5.44
C TRP A 45 6.75 15.72 -6.21
N SER A 46 6.75 16.74 -7.09
CA SER A 46 5.59 17.10 -7.88
C SER A 46 5.18 15.97 -8.82
N MET A 47 6.14 15.26 -9.43
CA MET A 47 5.84 14.09 -10.25
C MET A 47 5.36 12.89 -9.41
N LEU A 48 5.99 12.64 -8.26
CA LEU A 48 5.66 11.53 -7.37
C LEU A 48 4.18 11.53 -6.96
N VAL A 49 3.59 12.71 -6.72
CA VAL A 49 2.18 12.82 -6.30
C VAL A 49 1.17 12.80 -7.47
N GLU A 50 1.64 12.60 -8.71
CA GLU A 50 0.82 12.56 -9.92
C GLU A 50 0.92 11.16 -10.59
N PRO A 51 0.30 10.12 -10.00
CA PRO A 51 0.49 8.72 -10.40
C PRO A 51 0.09 8.41 -11.84
N GLN A 52 -0.81 9.19 -12.44
CA GLN A 52 -1.23 9.02 -13.84
C GLN A 52 -0.08 9.10 -14.85
N ASN A 53 1.05 9.70 -14.46
CA ASN A 53 2.22 9.91 -15.33
C ASN A 53 3.22 8.75 -15.30
N TRP A 54 3.19 7.90 -14.26
CA TRP A 54 4.26 6.93 -14.02
C TRP A 54 3.79 5.56 -13.52
N TRP A 55 2.59 5.45 -12.96
CA TRP A 55 2.07 4.18 -12.47
C TRP A 55 1.67 3.27 -13.62
N THR A 56 2.21 2.05 -13.64
CA THR A 56 2.11 1.12 -14.78
C THR A 56 0.99 0.08 -14.65
N HIS A 57 0.29 0.00 -13.51
CA HIS A 57 -0.74 -1.03 -13.23
C HIS A 57 -2.11 -0.42 -12.92
N SER A 58 -3.04 -0.47 -13.88
CA SER A 58 -4.36 0.13 -13.78
C SER A 58 -5.47 -0.93 -13.92
N TRP A 59 -6.49 -0.86 -13.06
CA TRP A 59 -7.67 -1.73 -13.15
C TRP A 59 -8.56 -1.37 -14.35
N SER A 60 -8.64 -0.08 -14.69
CA SER A 60 -9.39 0.44 -15.83
C SER A 60 -8.64 0.34 -17.16
N GLY A 61 -7.33 0.02 -17.13
CA GLY A 61 -6.45 0.03 -18.29
C GLY A 61 -6.07 1.42 -18.78
N ASN A 62 -6.35 2.48 -18.02
CA ASN A 62 -6.05 3.87 -18.37
C ASN A 62 -5.54 4.64 -17.14
N SER A 63 -4.27 5.04 -17.18
CA SER A 63 -3.63 5.76 -16.08
C SER A 63 -4.26 7.13 -15.82
N ALA A 64 -4.94 7.74 -16.79
CA ALA A 64 -5.65 9.00 -16.60
C ALA A 64 -6.81 8.92 -15.58
N ASN A 65 -7.23 7.72 -15.21
CA ASN A 65 -8.23 7.50 -14.16
C ASN A 65 -7.62 7.40 -12.75
N LEU A 66 -6.29 7.42 -12.64
CA LEU A 66 -5.57 7.40 -11.38
C LEU A 66 -5.47 8.81 -10.80
N SER A 67 -5.58 8.90 -9.47
CA SER A 67 -5.40 10.14 -8.73
C SER A 67 -4.81 9.86 -7.36
N LEU A 68 -4.03 10.79 -6.82
CA LEU A 68 -3.53 10.74 -5.46
C LEU A 68 -3.86 12.05 -4.75
N ASP A 69 -4.48 11.94 -3.57
CA ASP A 69 -4.74 13.07 -2.67
C ASP A 69 -3.63 13.12 -1.60
N PRO A 70 -2.62 14.01 -1.72
CA PRO A 70 -1.41 13.98 -0.92
C PRO A 70 -1.61 14.62 0.46
N ARG A 71 -2.52 14.06 1.25
CA ARG A 71 -2.76 14.39 2.67
C ARG A 71 -3.03 13.13 3.47
N ALA A 72 -2.81 13.16 4.78
CA ALA A 72 -3.19 12.02 5.63
C ALA A 72 -4.69 11.70 5.48
N GLY A 73 -5.00 10.42 5.21
CA GLY A 73 -6.33 9.93 4.89
C GLY A 73 -6.76 10.13 3.43
N GLY A 74 -5.95 10.80 2.60
CA GLY A 74 -6.19 10.94 1.16
C GLY A 74 -6.02 9.60 0.43
N CYS A 75 -6.74 9.44 -0.68
CA CYS A 75 -6.71 8.21 -1.46
C CYS A 75 -5.69 8.31 -2.59
N PHE A 76 -4.93 7.24 -2.80
CA PHE A 76 -4.45 6.87 -4.12
C PHE A 76 -5.51 5.93 -4.74
N CYS A 77 -6.37 6.52 -5.57
CA CYS A 77 -7.58 5.88 -6.09
C CYS A 77 -7.58 5.85 -7.62
N GLU A 78 -8.37 4.93 -8.14
CA GLU A 78 -8.67 4.81 -9.55
C GLU A 78 -10.16 4.81 -9.79
N VAL A 79 -10.63 5.58 -10.77
CA VAL A 79 -12.00 5.48 -11.28
C VAL A 79 -12.07 4.32 -12.28
N ILE A 80 -13.08 3.46 -12.12
CA ILE A 80 -13.36 2.39 -13.09
C ILE A 80 -14.59 2.84 -13.89
N PRO A 81 -14.43 3.24 -15.16
CA PRO A 81 -15.54 3.69 -15.98
C PRO A 81 -16.66 2.63 -16.06
N ALA A 82 -17.89 3.11 -16.19
CA ALA A 82 -19.03 2.24 -16.50
C ALA A 82 -18.75 1.42 -17.77
N GLN A 83 -19.14 0.15 -17.74
CA GLN A 83 -19.19 -0.71 -18.91
C GLN A 83 -20.64 -1.19 -19.06
N ASP A 84 -21.20 -0.97 -20.24
CA ASP A 84 -22.61 -1.22 -20.56
C ASP A 84 -23.56 -0.46 -19.60
N ASP A 85 -24.63 -1.09 -19.15
CA ASP A 85 -25.64 -0.50 -18.26
C ASP A 85 -25.24 -0.49 -16.76
N ARG A 86 -23.97 -0.75 -16.43
CA ARG A 86 -23.49 -0.77 -15.04
C ARG A 86 -23.07 0.63 -14.59
N ALA A 87 -23.24 0.91 -13.30
CA ALA A 87 -22.66 2.11 -12.68
C ALA A 87 -21.12 2.05 -12.71
N PRO A 88 -20.43 3.22 -12.74
CA PRO A 88 -18.98 3.26 -12.60
C PRO A 88 -18.55 2.72 -11.22
N GLY A 89 -17.37 2.11 -11.18
CA GLY A 89 -16.73 1.63 -9.96
C GLY A 89 -15.53 2.47 -9.56
N SER A 90 -14.82 2.01 -8.54
CA SER A 90 -13.56 2.59 -8.08
C SER A 90 -12.66 1.54 -7.44
N ALA A 91 -11.36 1.75 -7.46
CA ALA A 91 -10.39 0.97 -6.69
C ALA A 91 -9.53 1.90 -5.83
N GLU A 92 -9.39 1.59 -4.54
CA GLU A 92 -8.35 2.17 -3.70
C GLU A 92 -7.08 1.34 -3.90
N HIS A 93 -6.02 1.94 -4.44
CA HIS A 93 -4.71 1.29 -4.51
C HIS A 93 -4.04 1.35 -3.14
N MET A 94 -3.97 2.55 -2.57
CA MET A 94 -3.46 2.79 -1.23
C MET A 94 -4.11 4.03 -0.61
N ARG A 95 -4.00 4.17 0.71
CA ARG A 95 -4.37 5.37 1.45
C ARG A 95 -3.15 6.02 2.06
N VAL A 96 -3.03 7.33 1.93
CA VAL A 96 -1.94 8.13 2.46
C VAL A 96 -2.03 8.18 4.00
N VAL A 97 -0.91 7.92 4.68
CA VAL A 97 -0.80 7.97 6.14
C VAL A 97 0.26 8.96 6.65
N MET A 98 1.21 9.36 5.80
CA MET A 98 2.16 10.43 6.09
C MET A 98 2.53 11.17 4.81
N VAL A 99 2.60 12.49 4.91
CA VAL A 99 3.09 13.35 3.83
C VAL A 99 3.99 14.41 4.45
N MET A 100 5.24 14.44 4.01
CA MET A 100 6.20 15.49 4.27
C MET A 100 6.67 15.98 2.89
N PRO A 101 6.08 17.08 2.37
CA PRO A 101 6.39 17.56 1.02
C PRO A 101 7.89 17.74 0.78
N GLY A 102 8.34 17.27 -0.39
CA GLY A 102 9.75 17.27 -0.78
C GLY A 102 10.63 16.22 -0.07
N SER A 103 10.06 15.33 0.76
CA SER A 103 10.85 14.40 1.56
C SER A 103 10.26 13.01 1.71
N THR A 104 9.01 12.85 2.15
CA THR A 104 8.46 11.52 2.43
C THR A 104 6.98 11.42 2.11
N LEU A 105 6.62 10.39 1.35
CA LEU A 105 5.24 9.95 1.16
C LEU A 105 5.12 8.53 1.71
N ARG A 106 4.20 8.30 2.66
CA ARG A 106 3.88 6.96 3.16
C ARG A 106 2.41 6.65 2.93
N MET A 107 2.17 5.47 2.38
CA MET A 107 0.84 4.97 2.04
C MET A 107 0.67 3.54 2.54
N VAL A 108 -0.57 3.16 2.85
CA VAL A 108 -0.93 1.79 3.26
C VAL A 108 -1.96 1.21 2.32
N GLY A 109 -1.77 -0.05 1.93
CA GLY A 109 -2.61 -0.77 0.98
C GLY A 109 -1.92 -2.04 0.46
N ALA A 110 -2.67 -3.13 0.32
CA ALA A 110 -2.19 -4.32 -0.36
C ALA A 110 -2.40 -4.16 -1.87
N LEU A 111 -1.30 -4.10 -2.63
CA LEU A 111 -1.35 -3.72 -4.04
C LEU A 111 -1.81 -4.87 -4.95
N GLY A 112 -2.60 -4.53 -5.97
CA GLY A 112 -3.04 -5.47 -7.01
C GLY A 112 -3.76 -6.70 -6.44
N PRO A 113 -3.39 -7.94 -6.85
CA PRO A 113 -4.03 -9.16 -6.36
C PRO A 113 -3.93 -9.36 -4.83
N LEU A 114 -2.97 -8.71 -4.16
CA LEU A 114 -2.83 -8.81 -2.71
C LEU A 114 -4.01 -8.20 -1.97
N GLN A 115 -4.78 -7.31 -2.61
CA GLN A 115 -5.97 -6.68 -2.04
C GLN A 115 -7.08 -7.67 -1.66
N ALA A 116 -7.10 -8.85 -2.29
CA ALA A 116 -8.09 -9.91 -2.01
C ALA A 116 -7.72 -10.79 -0.79
N GLU A 117 -6.56 -10.56 -0.17
CA GLU A 117 -6.08 -11.29 1.00
C GLU A 117 -6.20 -10.45 2.28
N GLY A 118 -5.97 -11.07 3.43
CA GLY A 118 -5.90 -10.39 4.73
C GLY A 118 -4.55 -9.69 4.96
N LEU A 119 -4.02 -9.04 3.92
CA LEU A 119 -2.70 -8.41 3.91
C LEU A 119 -2.81 -6.89 4.05
N SER A 120 -1.78 -6.29 4.64
CA SER A 120 -1.53 -4.86 4.63
C SER A 120 -0.13 -4.61 4.10
N GLY A 121 -0.02 -3.73 3.11
CA GLY A 121 1.24 -3.22 2.60
C GLY A 121 1.49 -1.80 3.09
N THR A 122 2.74 -1.44 3.37
CA THR A 122 3.18 -0.08 3.64
C THR A 122 4.24 0.29 2.62
N LEU A 123 3.93 1.26 1.76
CA LEU A 123 4.87 1.86 0.82
C LEU A 123 5.40 3.15 1.41
N THR A 124 6.71 3.27 1.56
CA THR A 124 7.39 4.51 1.92
C THR A 124 8.29 4.93 0.77
N VAL A 125 8.02 6.12 0.23
CA VAL A 125 8.90 6.79 -0.73
C VAL A 125 9.62 7.91 0.00
N THR A 126 10.95 7.87 0.01
CA THR A 126 11.80 8.90 0.61
C THR A 126 12.64 9.58 -0.47
N LEU A 127 12.69 10.90 -0.43
CA LEU A 127 13.48 11.74 -1.32
C LEU A 127 14.62 12.40 -0.53
N ALA A 128 15.82 12.38 -1.08
CA ALA A 128 16.98 13.07 -0.54
C ALA A 128 17.77 13.78 -1.64
N ASP A 129 18.20 15.01 -1.36
CA ASP A 129 19.09 15.76 -2.25
C ASP A 129 20.48 15.11 -2.25
N THR A 130 21.03 14.89 -3.45
CA THR A 130 22.39 14.36 -3.63
C THR A 130 23.41 15.45 -4.00
N GLY A 131 22.96 16.69 -4.20
CA GLY A 131 23.73 17.81 -4.77
C GLY A 131 23.70 17.87 -6.30
N GLU A 132 23.44 16.73 -6.97
CA GLU A 132 23.39 16.62 -8.44
C GLU A 132 22.00 16.17 -8.93
N GLY A 133 21.05 15.98 -8.00
CA GLY A 133 19.71 15.47 -8.28
C GLY A 133 19.03 14.94 -7.03
N THR A 134 18.14 13.96 -7.21
CA THR A 134 17.34 13.37 -6.12
C THR A 134 17.57 11.86 -6.04
N LEU A 135 17.93 11.37 -4.86
CA LEU A 135 17.84 9.96 -4.51
C LEU A 135 16.40 9.64 -4.10
N ILE A 136 15.82 8.63 -4.74
CA ILE A 136 14.50 8.09 -4.45
C ILE A 136 14.70 6.71 -3.82
N THR A 137 14.25 6.54 -2.57
CA THR A 137 14.18 5.24 -1.91
C THR A 137 12.74 4.77 -1.86
N TRP A 138 12.51 3.52 -2.25
CA TRP A 138 11.20 2.91 -2.44
C TRP A 138 11.10 1.62 -1.63
N ASP A 139 10.55 1.72 -0.43
CA ASP A 139 10.43 0.60 0.51
C ASP A 139 8.99 0.11 0.59
N TYR A 140 8.75 -1.17 0.30
CA TYR A 140 7.43 -1.79 0.43
C TYR A 140 7.48 -2.96 1.41
N VAL A 141 6.70 -2.88 2.49
CA VAL A 141 6.62 -3.91 3.52
C VAL A 141 5.21 -4.47 3.54
N VAL A 142 5.06 -5.79 3.39
CA VAL A 142 3.78 -6.48 3.40
C VAL A 142 3.72 -7.43 4.58
N GLY A 143 2.58 -7.48 5.26
CA GLY A 143 2.32 -8.51 6.26
C GLY A 143 0.83 -8.80 6.45
N GLY A 144 0.54 -9.95 7.06
CA GLY A 144 -0.83 -10.38 7.38
C GLY A 144 -1.11 -11.83 6.97
N GLN A 145 -2.39 -12.14 6.77
CA GLN A 145 -2.85 -13.47 6.40
C GLN A 145 -3.03 -13.58 4.89
N SER A 146 -2.46 -14.62 4.30
CA SER A 146 -2.60 -14.93 2.88
C SER A 146 -2.93 -16.40 2.70
N ARG A 147 -3.82 -16.71 1.75
CA ARG A 147 -4.07 -18.07 1.25
C ARG A 147 -2.97 -18.54 0.31
N GLN A 148 -2.17 -17.60 -0.23
CA GLN A 148 -1.05 -17.85 -1.12
C GLN A 148 0.29 -17.76 -0.37
N SER A 149 1.33 -18.44 -0.88
CA SER A 149 2.67 -18.34 -0.32
C SER A 149 3.26 -16.94 -0.50
N LEU A 150 3.46 -16.21 0.60
CA LEU A 150 4.10 -14.89 0.58
C LEU A 150 5.57 -14.95 0.15
N GLU A 151 6.25 -16.05 0.46
CA GLU A 151 7.63 -16.30 -0.01
C GLU A 151 7.69 -16.40 -1.54
N ALA A 152 6.73 -17.09 -2.16
CA ALA A 152 6.66 -17.20 -3.62
C ALA A 152 6.23 -15.89 -4.29
N LEU A 153 5.41 -15.08 -3.62
CA LEU A 153 4.93 -13.80 -4.14
C LEU A 153 5.99 -12.69 -4.03
N ALA A 154 6.87 -12.74 -3.03
CA ALA A 154 7.82 -11.65 -2.75
C ALA A 154 8.67 -11.22 -3.97
N PRO A 155 9.30 -12.13 -4.75
CA PRO A 155 10.08 -11.73 -5.93
C PRO A 155 9.22 -11.12 -7.06
N VAL A 156 7.97 -11.56 -7.20
CA VAL A 156 7.04 -11.02 -8.20
C VAL A 156 6.61 -9.61 -7.81
N VAL A 157 6.30 -9.41 -6.53
CA VAL A 157 5.91 -8.10 -6.00
C VAL A 157 7.08 -7.13 -6.08
N ASP A 158 8.31 -7.56 -5.78
CA ASP A 158 9.50 -6.74 -5.92
C ASP A 158 9.72 -6.24 -7.35
N ARG A 159 9.58 -7.11 -8.36
CA ARG A 159 9.64 -6.68 -9.76
C ARG A 159 8.60 -5.60 -10.09
N VAL A 160 7.37 -5.74 -9.59
CA VAL A 160 6.32 -4.74 -9.78
C VAL A 160 6.67 -3.42 -9.06
N GLN A 161 7.29 -3.46 -7.88
CA GLN A 161 7.80 -2.25 -7.22
C GLN A 161 8.90 -1.56 -8.05
N ALA A 162 9.80 -2.34 -8.66
CA ALA A 162 10.82 -1.81 -9.56
C ALA A 162 10.22 -1.19 -10.82
N GLU A 163 9.14 -1.75 -11.36
CA GLU A 163 8.39 -1.17 -12.49
C GLU A 163 7.79 0.20 -12.12
N PHE A 164 7.20 0.34 -10.92
CA PHE A 164 6.68 1.62 -10.43
C PHE A 164 7.76 2.68 -10.30
N LEU A 165 8.88 2.33 -9.65
CA LEU A 165 10.02 3.24 -9.51
C LEU A 165 10.60 3.60 -10.88
N GLY A 166 10.74 2.63 -11.78
CA GLY A 166 11.23 2.84 -13.12
C GLY A 166 10.32 3.74 -13.96
N GLY A 167 9.00 3.61 -13.83
CA GLY A 167 8.03 4.52 -14.44
C GLY A 167 8.21 5.96 -13.95
N LEU A 168 8.44 6.15 -12.64
CA LEU A 168 8.68 7.47 -12.06
C LEU A 168 10.00 8.07 -12.56
N VAL A 169 11.08 7.27 -12.61
CA VAL A 169 12.38 7.67 -13.16
C VAL A 169 12.23 8.09 -14.62
N ALA A 170 11.52 7.32 -15.43
CA ALA A 170 11.28 7.65 -16.84
C ALA A 170 10.47 8.95 -17.01
N ALA A 171 9.43 9.15 -16.20
CA ALA A 171 8.63 10.39 -16.19
C ALA A 171 9.48 11.63 -15.80
N LEU A 172 10.56 11.43 -15.04
CA LEU A 172 11.52 12.47 -14.66
C LEU A 172 12.67 12.64 -15.67
N GLY A 173 12.61 11.99 -16.83
CA GLY A 173 13.62 12.07 -17.88
C GLY A 173 14.87 11.22 -17.62
N GLY A 174 14.82 10.31 -16.65
CA GLY A 174 15.86 9.31 -16.41
C GLY A 174 15.81 8.15 -17.41
N PRO A 175 16.85 7.30 -17.46
CA PRO A 175 16.84 6.10 -18.30
C PRO A 175 15.69 5.17 -17.89
N ALA A 176 14.98 4.63 -18.88
CA ALA A 176 13.91 3.67 -18.64
C ALA A 176 14.44 2.42 -17.90
N PRO A 177 13.62 1.78 -17.04
CA PRO A 177 14.01 0.54 -16.37
C PRO A 177 14.34 -0.57 -17.39
N ALA A 178 15.29 -1.43 -17.04
CA ALA A 178 15.58 -2.63 -17.83
C ALA A 178 14.36 -3.57 -17.84
N PRO A 179 14.07 -4.24 -18.98
CA PRO A 179 12.92 -5.13 -19.12
C PRO A 179 13.01 -6.40 -18.25
#